data_AF-E3NN30-F1
#
_entry.id   AF-E3NN30-F1
#
_cell.length_a   1.000
_cell.length_b   1.000
_cell.length_c   1.000
_cell.angle_alpha   90.00
_cell.angle_beta   90.00
_cell.angle_gamma   90.00
#
_symmetry.space_group_name_H-M   'P 1'
#
loop_
_entity.id
_entity.type
_entity.pdbx_description
1 polymer ?
#
loop_
_entity_poly.entity_id
_entity_poly.type
_entity_poly.pdbx_seq_one_letter_code
_entity_poly.pdbx_strand_id
1 'polypeptide(L)'
;MSMDRMPAIMCFQCGKLFESILESKQDECRQPCLGSCLHSICIFCFTLLDSPDCPICEKEESFKELIINNTALGIIQSVKTNISMETQERFLKEIIVSEREYFITSIWKYIIQMFEKGSCSKCERENQNLRFCKDCAESGYSNTLKMGPNGKWIVLRSTTGILISCEDCSVAECQNHEFISIRDVDNLKDVTEWTKISGYFPSFKDEYIIDYFGKSVKEMVSIENKWKELKESKGCECFRRVIRLELKESILKCLNLKKREMLFYKDRLNTFLNLYETKLAGIEESEAKCRLQNTIYKLKEIQDKLSDGTKNWLSSEEVDLIDLEIEGKMLKLENEYRLKSFIQVEQVDGYFKYRSLIEELKAADDEQKEAKKKWEETRKEVENYKKEHQHNFEDLKNAMTSLEKHKSSIPEKEFENRIEYVEQYHEILRQDQWAEQMKVDKRVIECNRAFSRKCFAELMILNYFPIPVDSEILNYFELIREFKNDNNLV
;
A
#
# COMPACT_ATOMS: atom_id res chain seq x y z
N MET A 1 -1.19 2.91 -2.91
CA MET A 1 -0.24 3.25 -3.99
C MET A 1 -1.08 3.61 -5.19
N SER A 2 -1.11 4.88 -5.62
CA SER A 2 -1.71 5.22 -6.92
C SER A 2 -0.82 4.60 -8.00
N MET A 3 -1.26 3.48 -8.57
CA MET A 3 -0.60 2.92 -9.74
C MET A 3 -0.79 3.91 -10.87
N ASP A 4 0.32 4.32 -11.50
CA ASP A 4 0.33 5.24 -12.63
C ASP A 4 -0.47 4.61 -13.78
N ARG A 5 -1.62 5.21 -14.11
CA ARG A 5 -2.57 4.72 -15.14
C ARG A 5 -2.19 5.16 -16.56
N MET A 6 -1.11 5.92 -16.68
CA MET A 6 -0.51 6.44 -17.92
C MET A 6 -0.22 5.37 -19.00
N PRO A 7 0.17 4.13 -18.63
CA PRO A 7 0.37 3.01 -19.56
C PRO A 7 -0.82 2.64 -20.46
N ALA A 8 -2.05 3.00 -20.07
CA ALA A 8 -3.24 2.47 -20.72
C ALA A 8 -3.60 3.17 -22.03
N ILE A 9 -3.19 4.44 -22.23
CA ILE A 9 -3.62 5.25 -23.38
C ILE A 9 -2.47 5.92 -24.15
N MET A 10 -1.23 5.62 -23.76
CA MET A 10 -0.04 6.22 -24.33
C MET A 10 0.89 5.13 -24.87
N CYS A 11 1.47 5.36 -26.04
CA CYS A 11 2.44 4.46 -26.65
C CYS A 11 3.73 4.46 -25.82
N PHE A 12 4.11 3.32 -25.26
CA PHE A 12 5.35 3.20 -24.50
C PHE A 12 6.61 3.39 -25.35
N GLN A 13 6.53 3.30 -26.67
CA GLN A 13 7.69 3.42 -27.54
C GLN A 13 7.96 4.85 -27.99
N CYS A 14 6.94 5.58 -28.41
CA CYS A 14 7.08 6.97 -28.88
C CYS A 14 6.54 8.02 -27.89
N GLY A 15 5.95 7.60 -26.77
CA GLY A 15 5.45 8.49 -25.73
C GLY A 15 4.18 9.25 -26.12
N LYS A 16 3.62 9.05 -27.31
CA LYS A 16 2.43 9.76 -27.81
C LYS A 16 1.13 9.10 -27.34
N LEU A 17 0.08 9.89 -27.13
CA LEU A 17 -1.27 9.37 -26.92
C LEU A 17 -1.73 8.57 -28.14
N PHE A 18 -2.50 7.50 -27.91
CA PHE A 18 -3.12 6.74 -29.01
C PHE A 18 -4.17 7.58 -29.76
N GLU A 19 -4.80 8.49 -29.02
CA GLU A 19 -5.76 9.46 -29.55
C GLU A 19 -5.81 10.67 -28.60
N SER A 20 -5.85 11.88 -29.15
CA SER A 20 -6.13 13.07 -28.32
C SER A 20 -7.57 13.02 -27.81
N ILE A 21 -7.74 13.37 -26.55
CA ILE A 21 -9.01 13.45 -25.83
C ILE A 21 -9.54 14.88 -25.84
N LEU A 22 -8.66 15.89 -25.83
CA LEU A 22 -9.01 17.29 -25.80
C LEU A 22 -9.12 17.94 -27.18
N GLU A 23 -8.41 17.44 -28.20
CA GLU A 23 -8.43 18.01 -29.55
C GLU A 23 -9.32 17.20 -30.50
N SER A 24 -10.19 17.90 -31.23
CA SER A 24 -11.14 17.30 -32.18
C SER A 24 -10.55 17.00 -33.57
N LYS A 25 -9.24 17.18 -33.74
CA LYS A 25 -8.59 16.92 -35.03
C LYS A 25 -8.42 15.41 -35.19
N GLN A 26 -8.67 14.92 -36.40
CA GLN A 26 -8.25 13.58 -36.82
C GLN A 26 -6.73 13.54 -36.84
N ASP A 27 -6.10 13.45 -35.66
CA ASP A 27 -4.73 13.00 -35.58
C ASP A 27 -4.67 11.58 -36.17
N GLU A 28 -3.53 11.26 -36.79
CA GLU A 28 -3.24 9.91 -37.31
C GLU A 28 -3.63 8.88 -36.24
N CYS A 29 -4.65 8.06 -36.49
CA CYS A 29 -5.14 7.07 -35.52
C CYS A 29 -3.98 6.14 -35.12
N ARG A 30 -3.43 6.35 -33.91
CA ARG A 30 -2.30 5.58 -33.37
C ARG A 30 -2.85 4.34 -32.69
N GLN A 31 -3.48 3.47 -33.48
CA GLN A 31 -4.16 2.28 -32.96
C GLN A 31 -3.25 1.49 -32.00
N PRO A 32 -3.68 1.23 -30.75
CA PRO A 32 -2.85 0.60 -29.75
C PRO A 32 -2.74 -0.90 -30.00
N CYS A 33 -1.52 -1.39 -29.95
CA CYS A 33 -1.13 -2.78 -30.12
C CYS A 33 -0.59 -3.29 -28.77
N LEU A 34 -1.11 -4.42 -28.30
CA LEU A 34 -0.79 -5.03 -27.02
C LEU A 34 0.20 -6.16 -27.22
N GLY A 35 1.32 -6.12 -26.49
CA GLY A 35 2.21 -7.29 -26.40
C GLY A 35 1.71 -8.29 -25.37
N SER A 36 2.15 -9.54 -25.45
CA SER A 36 1.84 -10.58 -24.45
C SER A 36 2.36 -10.25 -23.03
N CYS A 37 3.27 -9.28 -22.91
CA CYS A 37 3.72 -8.67 -21.65
C CYS A 37 2.83 -7.52 -21.13
N LEU A 38 1.70 -7.25 -21.80
CA LEU A 38 0.77 -6.13 -21.58
C LEU A 38 1.30 -4.72 -21.79
N HIS A 39 2.54 -4.56 -22.28
CA HIS A 39 2.96 -3.26 -22.78
C HIS A 39 2.20 -2.94 -24.07
N SER A 40 1.77 -1.68 -24.20
CA SER A 40 1.06 -1.20 -25.39
C SER A 40 1.91 -0.21 -26.19
N ILE A 41 2.01 -0.43 -27.49
CA ILE A 41 2.68 0.48 -28.44
C ILE A 41 1.71 0.83 -29.57
N CYS A 42 1.90 1.96 -30.26
CA CYS A 42 1.04 2.29 -31.40
C CYS A 42 1.40 1.44 -32.63
N ILE A 43 0.44 1.28 -33.54
CA ILE A 43 0.61 0.50 -34.78
C ILE A 43 1.84 0.94 -35.59
N PHE A 44 2.14 2.24 -35.64
CA PHE A 44 3.34 2.74 -36.32
C PHE A 44 4.63 2.28 -35.66
N CYS A 45 4.68 2.23 -34.32
CA CYS A 45 5.84 1.70 -33.59
C CYS A 45 5.94 0.19 -33.76
N PHE A 46 4.82 -0.52 -33.79
CA PHE A 46 4.78 -1.96 -34.02
C PHE A 46 5.36 -2.32 -35.40
N THR A 47 4.96 -1.61 -36.46
CA THR A 47 5.46 -1.85 -37.82
C THR A 47 6.94 -1.53 -38.02
N LEU A 48 7.55 -0.79 -37.10
CA LEU A 48 8.96 -0.40 -37.13
C LEU A 48 9.82 -1.24 -36.17
N LEU A 49 9.26 -2.30 -35.57
CA LEU A 49 10.05 -3.19 -34.71
C LEU A 49 10.98 -4.06 -35.55
N ASP A 50 12.27 -4.02 -35.23
CA ASP A 50 13.29 -4.89 -35.82
C ASP A 50 13.28 -6.32 -35.24
N SER A 51 12.66 -6.51 -34.07
CA SER A 51 12.49 -7.78 -33.37
C SER A 51 11.05 -7.91 -32.84
N PRO A 52 10.45 -9.11 -32.80
CA PRO A 52 9.16 -9.34 -32.15
C PRO A 52 9.22 -9.19 -30.61
N ASP A 53 10.38 -8.89 -30.02
CA ASP A 53 10.53 -8.72 -28.58
C ASP A 53 9.92 -7.41 -28.07
N CYS A 54 9.61 -7.35 -26.78
CA CYS A 54 9.11 -6.13 -26.18
C CYS A 54 10.20 -5.04 -26.12
N PRO A 55 10.03 -3.85 -26.73
CA PRO A 55 11.03 -2.77 -26.68
C PRO A 55 11.12 -2.08 -25.30
N ILE A 56 10.41 -2.59 -24.29
CA ILE A 56 10.24 -1.95 -22.97
C ILE A 56 10.70 -2.85 -21.85
N CYS A 57 10.42 -4.16 -21.94
CA CYS A 57 10.84 -5.13 -20.94
C CYS A 57 11.64 -6.28 -21.54
N GLU A 58 11.98 -6.21 -22.82
CA GLU A 58 12.84 -7.16 -23.55
C GLU A 58 12.34 -8.61 -23.53
N LYS A 59 11.08 -8.82 -23.14
CA LYS A 59 10.47 -10.15 -23.12
C LYS A 59 10.34 -10.64 -24.56
N GLU A 60 10.99 -11.77 -24.81
CA GLU A 60 11.06 -12.41 -26.12
C GLU A 60 9.66 -12.65 -26.72
N GLU A 61 9.56 -12.45 -28.03
CA GLU A 61 8.35 -12.68 -28.85
C GLU A 61 7.06 -11.97 -28.37
N SER A 62 7.16 -10.95 -27.51
CA SER A 62 5.99 -10.28 -26.93
C SER A 62 5.05 -9.63 -27.96
N PHE A 63 5.59 -9.17 -29.08
CA PHE A 63 4.90 -8.51 -30.19
C PHE A 63 4.99 -9.35 -31.48
N LYS A 64 5.14 -10.67 -31.36
CA LYS A 64 5.13 -11.60 -32.51
C LYS A 64 3.82 -11.54 -33.30
N GLU A 65 2.72 -11.32 -32.61
CA GLU A 65 1.39 -11.21 -33.18
C GLU A 65 0.82 -9.81 -32.98
N LEU A 66 0.08 -9.32 -33.98
CA LEU A 66 -0.62 -8.04 -33.89
C LEU A 66 -1.93 -8.21 -33.11
N ILE A 67 -1.92 -7.80 -31.85
CA ILE A 67 -3.10 -7.82 -30.99
C ILE A 67 -3.52 -6.37 -30.73
N ILE A 68 -4.74 -6.00 -31.10
CA ILE A 68 -5.26 -4.64 -30.86
C ILE A 68 -5.72 -4.53 -29.41
N ASN A 69 -5.33 -3.45 -28.73
CA ASN A 69 -5.77 -3.12 -27.39
C ASN A 69 -7.11 -2.36 -27.43
N ASN A 70 -8.20 -3.09 -27.66
CA ASN A 70 -9.55 -2.52 -27.66
C ASN A 70 -9.96 -1.98 -26.29
N THR A 71 -9.40 -2.50 -25.19
CA THR A 71 -9.64 -1.93 -23.86
C THR A 71 -9.12 -0.50 -23.78
N ALA A 72 -7.91 -0.22 -24.28
CA ALA A 72 -7.37 1.14 -24.33
C ALA A 72 -8.29 2.09 -25.12
N LEU A 73 -8.79 1.64 -26.27
CA LEU A 73 -9.74 2.41 -27.09
C LEU A 73 -11.07 2.65 -26.36
N GLY A 74 -11.62 1.62 -25.70
CA GLY A 74 -12.84 1.74 -24.91
C GLY A 74 -12.71 2.72 -23.75
N ILE A 75 -11.55 2.76 -23.11
CA ILE A 75 -11.25 3.75 -22.06
C ILE A 75 -11.21 5.16 -22.65
N ILE A 76 -10.46 5.38 -23.73
CA ILE A 76 -10.37 6.68 -24.40
C ILE A 76 -11.78 7.18 -24.73
N GLN A 77 -12.62 6.31 -25.29
CA GLN A 77 -14.00 6.65 -25.62
C GLN A 77 -14.86 6.93 -24.38
N SER A 78 -14.71 6.14 -23.31
CA SER A 78 -15.42 6.38 -22.04
C SER A 78 -15.02 7.71 -21.42
N VAL A 79 -13.74 8.07 -21.45
CA VAL A 79 -13.28 9.36 -20.94
C VAL A 79 -13.81 10.51 -21.82
N LYS A 80 -13.75 10.38 -23.15
CA LYS A 80 -14.34 11.36 -24.08
C LYS A 80 -15.83 11.61 -23.85
N THR A 81 -16.58 10.56 -23.52
CA THR A 81 -18.03 10.66 -23.27
C THR A 81 -18.38 11.18 -21.88
N ASN A 82 -17.54 10.87 -20.87
CA ASN A 82 -17.77 11.28 -19.49
C ASN A 82 -17.25 12.70 -19.17
N ILE A 83 -16.30 13.22 -19.92
CA ILE A 83 -15.89 14.63 -19.83
C ILE A 83 -17.00 15.46 -20.49
N SER A 84 -17.78 16.19 -19.68
CA SER A 84 -18.80 17.10 -20.21
C SER A 84 -18.17 18.17 -21.12
N MET A 85 -18.90 18.64 -22.14
CA MET A 85 -18.41 19.72 -23.02
C MET A 85 -18.00 20.97 -22.22
N GLU A 86 -18.71 21.30 -21.13
CA GLU A 86 -18.32 22.39 -20.22
C GLU A 86 -16.99 22.14 -19.51
N THR A 87 -16.69 20.88 -19.15
CA THR A 87 -15.40 20.49 -18.55
C THR A 87 -14.28 20.48 -19.59
N GLN A 88 -14.58 20.04 -20.82
CA GLN A 88 -13.65 20.10 -21.95
C GLN A 88 -13.34 21.57 -22.31
N GLU A 89 -14.36 22.43 -22.38
CA GLU A 89 -14.19 23.87 -22.54
C GLU A 89 -13.46 24.51 -21.37
N ARG A 90 -13.70 24.09 -20.11
CA ARG A 90 -12.95 24.58 -18.94
C ARG A 90 -11.48 24.17 -19.01
N PHE A 91 -11.15 22.94 -19.39
CA PHE A 91 -9.75 22.53 -19.61
C PHE A 91 -9.06 23.32 -20.73
N LEU A 92 -9.83 23.73 -21.76
CA LEU A 92 -9.37 24.60 -22.83
C LEU A 92 -9.33 26.09 -22.42
N LYS A 93 -10.18 26.54 -21.49
CA LYS A 93 -10.37 27.93 -21.02
C LYS A 93 -9.63 28.29 -19.73
N GLU A 94 -9.15 27.34 -18.93
CA GLU A 94 -8.25 27.57 -17.76
C GLU A 94 -6.87 28.13 -18.13
N ILE A 95 -6.76 28.69 -19.34
CA ILE A 95 -5.75 29.62 -19.81
C ILE A 95 -5.97 31.04 -19.23
N ILE A 96 -7.13 31.37 -18.64
CA ILE A 96 -7.40 32.72 -18.10
C ILE A 96 -8.11 32.66 -16.73
N VAL A 97 -7.34 32.94 -15.67
CA VAL A 97 -7.72 33.46 -14.34
C VAL A 97 -8.99 32.91 -13.67
N SER A 98 -8.85 32.14 -12.59
CA SER A 98 -9.43 32.52 -11.28
C SER A 98 -9.07 31.54 -10.15
N GLU A 99 -8.92 32.11 -8.96
CA GLU A 99 -8.87 31.44 -7.68
C GLU A 99 -10.30 31.09 -7.24
N ARG A 100 -10.69 29.82 -7.32
CA ARG A 100 -11.60 29.11 -6.39
C ARG A 100 -12.04 27.78 -7.01
N GLU A 101 -11.50 26.67 -6.51
CA GLU A 101 -12.23 25.60 -5.83
C GLU A 101 -11.27 24.45 -5.47
N TYR A 102 -11.65 23.73 -4.43
CA TYR A 102 -10.77 23.03 -3.51
C TYR A 102 -10.61 21.55 -3.90
N PHE A 103 -9.38 21.03 -3.73
CA PHE A 103 -9.02 19.62 -3.50
C PHE A 103 -8.90 18.60 -4.64
N ILE A 104 -8.79 19.01 -5.90
CA ILE A 104 -8.02 18.23 -6.89
C ILE A 104 -6.64 18.88 -7.06
N THR A 105 -5.83 18.59 -6.03
CA THR A 105 -4.37 18.39 -6.03
C THR A 105 -3.48 19.52 -6.59
N SER A 106 -2.88 20.28 -5.66
CA SER A 106 -1.80 21.26 -5.85
C SER A 106 -0.65 20.79 -6.76
N ILE A 107 -0.39 19.49 -6.82
CA ILE A 107 0.65 18.87 -7.67
C ILE A 107 0.32 19.00 -9.17
N TRP A 108 -0.95 18.89 -9.58
CA TRP A 108 -1.34 18.87 -10.99
C TRP A 108 -1.39 20.28 -11.58
N LYS A 109 -1.92 21.24 -10.80
CA LYS A 109 -1.84 22.67 -11.13
C LYS A 109 -0.39 23.12 -11.30
N TYR A 110 0.50 22.61 -10.46
CA TYR A 110 1.95 22.89 -10.52
C TYR A 110 2.61 22.30 -11.77
N ILE A 111 2.34 21.04 -12.13
CA ILE A 111 2.89 20.39 -13.33
C ILE A 111 2.43 21.09 -14.62
N ILE A 112 1.14 21.45 -14.72
CA ILE A 112 0.59 22.15 -15.90
C ILE A 112 1.21 23.55 -16.02
N GLN A 113 1.37 24.29 -14.92
CA GLN A 113 2.06 25.58 -14.93
C GLN A 113 3.52 25.45 -15.35
N MET A 114 4.23 24.42 -14.89
CA MET A 114 5.63 24.20 -15.27
C MET A 114 5.80 23.93 -16.77
N PHE A 115 4.97 23.07 -17.37
CA PHE A 115 5.11 22.69 -18.77
C PHE A 115 4.53 23.71 -19.75
N GLU A 116 3.40 24.34 -19.45
CA GLU A 116 2.72 25.27 -20.37
C GLU A 116 3.14 26.74 -20.17
N LYS A 117 3.41 27.18 -18.94
CA LYS A 117 3.90 28.55 -18.67
C LYS A 117 5.42 28.66 -18.63
N GLY A 118 6.13 27.54 -18.53
CA GLY A 118 7.58 27.52 -18.44
C GLY A 118 8.09 28.01 -17.08
N SER A 119 7.50 27.58 -15.97
CA SER A 119 7.97 27.96 -14.63
C SER A 119 9.01 26.97 -14.07
N CYS A 120 10.08 27.48 -13.48
CA CYS A 120 11.08 26.66 -12.79
C CYS A 120 10.49 26.01 -11.53
N SER A 121 10.64 24.69 -11.37
CA SER A 121 10.15 23.97 -10.19
C SER A 121 10.71 24.51 -8.86
N LYS A 122 11.94 25.01 -8.86
CA LYS A 122 12.63 25.37 -7.63
C LYS A 122 12.38 26.80 -7.18
N CYS A 123 12.42 27.75 -8.12
CA CYS A 123 12.27 29.16 -7.81
C CYS A 123 10.91 29.73 -8.21
N GLU A 124 10.06 28.91 -8.86
CA GLU A 124 8.71 29.25 -9.33
C GLU A 124 8.65 30.41 -10.35
N ARG A 125 9.81 30.92 -10.78
CA ARG A 125 9.91 31.99 -11.79
C ARG A 125 9.71 31.41 -13.19
N GLU A 126 9.02 32.16 -14.04
CA GLU A 126 8.95 31.90 -15.47
C GLU A 126 10.35 31.98 -16.10
N ASN A 127 10.66 30.99 -16.92
CA ASN A 127 11.93 30.86 -17.62
C ASN A 127 11.72 30.06 -18.92
N GLN A 128 12.18 30.59 -20.05
CA GLN A 128 12.05 29.91 -21.35
C GLN A 128 13.11 28.83 -21.61
N ASN A 129 14.11 28.74 -20.74
CA ASN A 129 15.26 27.82 -20.82
C ASN A 129 15.24 26.85 -19.64
N LEU A 130 14.17 26.08 -19.59
CA LEU A 130 13.99 25.01 -18.63
C LEU A 130 14.72 23.73 -19.06
N ARG A 131 15.27 23.00 -18.09
CA ARG A 131 16.05 21.78 -18.33
C ARG A 131 15.66 20.66 -17.35
N PHE A 132 15.83 19.42 -17.78
CA PHE A 132 15.83 18.22 -16.95
C PHE A 132 17.25 17.81 -16.63
N CYS A 133 17.49 17.30 -15.43
CA CYS A 133 18.74 16.58 -15.15
C CYS A 133 18.62 15.14 -15.68
N LYS A 134 19.42 14.79 -16.68
CA LYS A 134 19.44 13.45 -17.28
C LYS A 134 19.88 12.41 -16.25
N ASP A 135 20.96 12.68 -15.54
CA ASP A 135 21.55 11.74 -14.59
C ASP A 135 20.60 11.43 -13.43
N CYS A 136 19.84 12.42 -12.94
CA CYS A 136 18.81 12.19 -11.92
C CYS A 136 17.60 11.44 -12.47
N ALA A 137 17.25 11.60 -13.75
CA ALA A 137 16.17 10.87 -14.38
C ALA A 137 16.53 9.40 -14.66
N GLU A 138 17.81 9.11 -14.91
CA GLU A 138 18.36 7.76 -15.13
C GLU A 138 18.67 7.03 -13.80
N SER A 139 19.12 7.74 -12.76
CA SER A 139 19.43 7.15 -11.44
C SER A 139 18.23 7.09 -10.47
N GLY A 140 17.16 7.83 -10.75
CA GLY A 140 15.93 7.82 -9.98
C GLY A 140 15.16 6.49 -10.09
N TYR A 141 14.30 6.21 -9.10
CA TYR A 141 13.49 4.98 -8.99
C TYR A 141 12.54 4.68 -10.18
N SER A 142 12.45 5.56 -11.19
CA SER A 142 11.32 5.60 -12.13
C SER A 142 11.65 5.66 -13.63
N ASN A 143 12.92 5.63 -14.08
CA ASN A 143 13.30 5.69 -15.52
C ASN A 143 12.38 6.62 -16.34
N THR A 144 12.33 7.88 -15.93
CA THR A 144 11.28 8.82 -16.39
C THR A 144 11.52 9.34 -17.80
N LEU A 145 12.73 9.23 -18.33
CA LEU A 145 13.12 9.65 -19.67
C LEU A 145 13.71 8.48 -20.46
N LYS A 146 13.43 8.42 -21.76
CA LYS A 146 14.21 7.60 -22.70
C LYS A 146 14.39 8.30 -24.04
N MET A 147 15.34 7.83 -24.83
CA MET A 147 15.43 8.20 -26.24
C MET A 147 14.31 7.51 -27.03
N GLY A 148 13.54 8.31 -27.76
CA GLY A 148 12.53 7.84 -28.69
C GLY A 148 13.12 7.38 -30.02
N PRO A 149 12.32 6.71 -30.86
CA PRO A 149 12.77 6.17 -32.16
C PRO A 149 13.18 7.25 -33.17
N ASN A 150 12.79 8.50 -32.97
CA ASN A 150 13.15 9.65 -33.79
C ASN A 150 14.41 10.39 -33.30
N GLY A 151 15.12 9.85 -32.30
CA GLY A 151 16.31 10.49 -31.72
C GLY A 151 16.00 11.69 -30.83
N LYS A 152 14.74 11.88 -30.42
CA LYS A 152 14.34 12.86 -29.41
C LYS A 152 14.02 12.19 -28.09
N TRP A 153 14.12 12.94 -26.99
CA TRP A 153 13.77 12.44 -25.67
C TRP A 153 12.25 12.34 -25.50
N ILE A 154 11.80 11.36 -24.72
CA ILE A 154 10.39 11.18 -24.34
C ILE A 154 10.25 10.84 -22.86
N VAL A 155 9.14 11.25 -22.26
CA VAL A 155 8.76 11.00 -20.87
C VAL A 155 7.82 9.79 -20.79
N LEU A 156 8.10 8.83 -19.90
CA LEU A 156 7.47 7.49 -19.98
C LEU A 156 6.43 7.12 -18.91
N ARG A 157 6.60 7.52 -17.64
CA ARG A 157 5.98 6.74 -16.56
C ARG A 157 5.47 7.48 -15.33
N SER A 158 5.78 8.76 -15.15
CA SER A 158 5.31 9.54 -13.99
C SER A 158 5.72 11.00 -14.18
N THR A 159 4.78 11.94 -14.03
CA THR A 159 5.11 13.37 -13.83
C THR A 159 5.46 13.66 -12.37
N THR A 160 5.08 12.78 -11.44
CA THR A 160 5.50 12.85 -10.04
C THR A 160 7.00 12.54 -9.94
N GLY A 161 7.80 13.60 -9.78
CA GLY A 161 9.25 13.53 -9.71
C GLY A 161 9.99 14.21 -10.86
N ILE A 162 9.28 14.71 -11.88
CA ILE A 162 9.92 15.49 -12.94
C ILE A 162 10.20 16.90 -12.42
N LEU A 163 11.43 17.11 -11.93
CA LEU A 163 11.93 18.43 -11.55
C LEU A 163 12.54 19.10 -12.77
N ILE A 164 11.87 20.15 -13.24
CA ILE A 164 12.35 20.99 -14.32
C ILE A 164 12.86 22.27 -13.71
N SER A 165 14.13 22.60 -13.92
CA SER A 165 14.75 23.76 -13.31
C SER A 165 15.29 24.70 -14.38
N CYS A 166 15.35 25.99 -14.06
CA CYS A 166 16.15 26.92 -14.83
C CYS A 166 17.64 26.58 -14.67
N GLU A 167 18.47 27.13 -15.54
CA GLU A 167 19.92 26.95 -15.51
C GLU A 167 20.52 27.21 -14.12
N ASP A 168 20.18 28.35 -13.51
CA ASP A 168 20.72 28.73 -12.18
C ASP A 168 20.39 27.71 -11.08
N CYS A 169 19.14 27.23 -11.05
CA CYS A 169 18.70 26.25 -10.05
C CYS A 169 19.29 24.86 -10.32
N SER A 170 19.47 24.51 -11.60
CA SER A 170 20.03 23.24 -12.03
C SER A 170 21.49 23.08 -11.60
N VAL A 171 22.29 24.15 -11.78
CA VAL A 171 23.71 24.18 -11.42
C VAL A 171 23.92 24.15 -9.91
N ALA A 172 23.00 24.74 -9.13
CA ALA A 172 23.10 24.79 -7.68
C ALA A 172 22.89 23.42 -6.98
N GLU A 173 21.99 22.57 -7.49
CA GLU A 173 21.69 21.27 -6.89
C GLU A 173 22.49 20.11 -7.49
N CYS A 174 22.89 20.21 -8.76
CA CYS A 174 23.43 19.09 -9.54
C CYS A 174 24.72 19.50 -10.28
N GLN A 175 25.79 19.75 -9.53
CA GLN A 175 27.09 20.07 -10.12
C GLN A 175 27.63 18.88 -10.93
N ASN A 176 28.04 19.15 -12.17
CA ASN A 176 28.59 18.17 -13.13
C ASN A 176 27.59 17.15 -13.70
N HIS A 177 26.28 17.35 -13.55
CA HIS A 177 25.30 16.50 -14.21
C HIS A 177 25.01 16.95 -15.66
N GLU A 178 24.58 16.02 -16.51
CA GLU A 178 24.10 16.33 -17.85
C GLU A 178 22.64 16.82 -17.81
N PHE A 179 22.33 17.83 -18.63
CA PHE A 179 21.01 18.45 -18.68
C PHE A 179 20.40 18.42 -20.07
N ILE A 180 19.11 18.10 -20.15
CA ILE A 180 18.33 18.04 -21.40
C ILE A 180 17.36 19.22 -21.43
N SER A 181 17.33 19.98 -22.53
CA SER A 181 16.35 21.05 -22.71
C SER A 181 14.94 20.49 -22.83
N ILE A 182 13.95 21.16 -22.25
CA ILE A 182 12.54 20.76 -22.44
C ILE A 182 12.11 20.80 -23.91
N ARG A 183 12.79 21.59 -24.74
CA ARG A 183 12.52 21.70 -26.19
C ARG A 183 12.92 20.44 -26.98
N ASP A 184 13.80 19.62 -26.40
CA ASP A 184 14.30 18.39 -27.02
C ASP A 184 13.45 17.16 -26.64
N VAL A 185 12.34 17.37 -25.91
CA VAL A 185 11.39 16.33 -25.50
C VAL A 185 10.13 16.39 -26.36
N ASP A 186 9.82 15.28 -27.05
CA ASP A 186 8.80 15.28 -28.12
C ASP A 186 7.36 15.12 -27.61
N ASN A 187 7.16 14.46 -26.46
CA ASN A 187 5.82 14.08 -25.99
C ASN A 187 5.31 14.89 -24.77
N LEU A 188 5.88 16.06 -24.49
CA LEU A 188 5.46 16.88 -23.35
C LEU A 188 3.99 17.31 -23.41
N LYS A 189 3.48 17.56 -24.62
CA LYS A 189 2.05 17.88 -24.84
C LYS A 189 1.16 16.71 -24.43
N ASP A 190 1.45 15.51 -24.92
CA ASP A 190 0.73 14.28 -24.60
C ASP A 190 0.74 13.97 -23.09
N VAL A 191 1.89 14.16 -22.45
CA VAL A 191 2.08 13.97 -20.99
C VAL A 191 1.25 14.97 -20.20
N THR A 192 1.19 16.21 -20.65
CA THR A 192 0.38 17.28 -20.02
C THR A 192 -1.11 17.02 -20.22
N GLU A 193 -1.51 16.56 -21.41
CA GLU A 193 -2.89 16.15 -21.68
C GLU A 193 -3.31 14.98 -20.80
N TRP A 194 -2.54 13.88 -20.78
CA TRP A 194 -2.72 12.76 -19.84
C TRP A 194 -2.92 13.26 -18.39
N THR A 195 -2.06 14.20 -17.99
CA THR A 195 -2.06 14.76 -16.65
C THR A 195 -3.41 15.43 -16.31
N LYS A 196 -4.01 16.15 -17.27
CA LYS A 196 -5.33 16.79 -17.12
C LYS A 196 -6.49 15.78 -16.97
N ILE A 197 -6.40 14.63 -17.63
CA ILE A 197 -7.51 13.68 -17.76
C ILE A 197 -7.40 12.45 -16.84
N SER A 198 -6.22 12.19 -16.26
CA SER A 198 -5.92 10.97 -15.48
C SER A 198 -6.90 10.67 -14.34
N GLY A 199 -7.51 11.71 -13.76
CA GLY A 199 -8.53 11.59 -12.69
C GLY A 199 -9.88 11.01 -13.14
N TYR A 200 -10.16 10.97 -14.45
CA TYR A 200 -11.43 10.49 -15.00
C TYR A 200 -11.41 9.02 -15.43
N PHE A 201 -10.30 8.33 -15.21
CA PHE A 201 -10.13 6.94 -15.65
C PHE A 201 -10.85 5.96 -14.70
N PRO A 202 -11.60 4.98 -15.23
CA PRO A 202 -12.25 3.96 -14.42
C PRO A 202 -11.22 3.01 -13.78
N SER A 203 -11.58 2.36 -12.66
CA SER A 203 -10.78 1.29 -12.06
C SER A 203 -10.90 -0.01 -12.84
N PHE A 204 -9.79 -0.71 -13.07
CA PHE A 204 -9.77 -1.99 -13.78
C PHE A 204 -10.17 -3.16 -12.87
N LYS A 205 -11.04 -4.05 -13.36
CA LYS A 205 -11.44 -5.28 -12.65
C LYS A 205 -10.27 -6.25 -12.43
N ASP A 206 -9.37 -6.40 -13.40
CA ASP A 206 -8.26 -7.35 -13.33
C ASP A 206 -7.17 -6.89 -12.32
N GLU A 207 -6.91 -5.58 -12.27
CA GLU A 207 -5.98 -4.99 -11.30
C GLU A 207 -6.49 -5.12 -9.87
N TYR A 208 -7.81 -5.07 -9.69
CA TYR A 208 -8.43 -5.21 -8.37
C TYR A 208 -8.17 -6.59 -7.75
N ILE A 209 -8.28 -7.68 -8.52
CA ILE A 209 -8.02 -9.04 -8.01
C ILE A 209 -6.54 -9.22 -7.67
N ILE A 210 -5.63 -8.68 -8.49
CA ILE A 210 -4.19 -8.71 -8.20
C ILE A 210 -3.88 -7.89 -6.94
N ASP A 211 -4.46 -6.70 -6.76
CA ASP A 211 -4.26 -5.87 -5.56
C ASP A 211 -4.83 -6.55 -4.30
N TYR A 212 -6.01 -7.18 -4.43
CA TYR A 212 -6.65 -7.92 -3.35
C TYR A 212 -5.72 -9.00 -2.79
N PHE A 213 -5.16 -9.86 -3.65
CA PHE A 213 -4.21 -10.88 -3.20
C PHE A 213 -2.81 -10.32 -2.91
N GLY A 214 -2.38 -9.26 -3.58
CA GLY A 214 -1.06 -8.67 -3.38
C GLY A 214 -0.85 -8.06 -1.99
N LYS A 215 -1.93 -7.60 -1.34
CA LYS A 215 -1.90 -7.11 0.04
C LYS A 215 -1.50 -8.20 1.05
N SER A 216 -1.90 -9.46 0.82
CA SER A 216 -1.60 -10.56 1.75
C SER A 216 -0.11 -10.85 1.85
N VAL A 217 0.65 -10.71 0.76
CA VAL A 217 2.12 -10.88 0.76
C VAL A 217 2.81 -9.87 1.69
N LYS A 218 2.36 -8.60 1.69
CA LYS A 218 2.93 -7.56 2.56
C LYS A 218 2.65 -7.84 4.04
N GLU A 219 1.43 -8.29 4.34
CA GLU A 219 1.02 -8.65 5.69
C GLU A 219 1.80 -9.87 6.21
N MET A 220 2.05 -10.87 5.34
CA MET A 220 2.83 -12.06 5.67
C MET A 220 4.24 -11.72 6.18
N VAL A 221 4.96 -10.84 5.49
CA VAL A 221 6.31 -10.38 5.92
C VAL A 221 6.25 -9.70 7.28
N SER A 222 5.20 -8.92 7.55
CA SER A 222 5.00 -8.28 8.86
C SER A 222 4.79 -9.31 9.98
N ILE A 223 4.00 -10.35 9.73
CA ILE A 223 3.73 -11.45 10.68
C ILE A 223 5.03 -12.19 11.02
N GLU A 224 5.84 -12.53 10.02
CA GLU A 224 7.10 -13.25 10.22
C GLU A 224 8.09 -12.48 11.11
N ASN A 225 8.22 -11.16 10.88
CA ASN A 225 9.10 -10.31 11.68
C ASN A 225 8.66 -10.26 13.15
N LYS A 226 7.36 -10.03 13.41
CA LYS A 226 6.81 -10.05 14.78
C LYS A 226 6.99 -11.40 15.47
N TRP A 227 6.94 -12.50 14.72
CA TRP A 227 7.11 -13.85 15.26
C TRP A 227 8.56 -14.13 15.68
N LYS A 228 9.54 -13.56 14.98
CA LYS A 228 10.97 -13.64 15.37
C LYS A 228 11.23 -12.91 16.69
N GLU A 229 10.67 -11.71 16.86
CA GLU A 229 10.80 -10.89 18.08
C GLU A 229 10.29 -11.61 19.35
N LEU A 230 9.25 -12.45 19.22
CA LEU A 230 8.69 -13.21 20.36
C LEU A 230 9.60 -14.32 20.89
N LYS A 231 10.50 -14.88 20.07
CA LYS A 231 11.38 -15.99 20.48
C LYS A 231 12.51 -15.55 21.40
N GLU A 232 12.79 -14.26 21.49
CA GLU A 232 13.95 -13.71 22.21
C GLU A 232 13.66 -13.33 23.68
N SER A 233 12.42 -13.54 24.15
CA SER A 233 12.01 -13.23 25.53
C SER A 233 12.41 -14.35 26.51
N LYS A 234 13.53 -14.20 27.23
CA LYS A 234 13.88 -15.05 28.38
C LYS A 234 12.93 -14.79 29.55
N GLY A 235 12.40 -15.85 30.14
CA GLY A 235 11.42 -15.80 31.25
C GLY A 235 11.97 -15.12 32.52
N CYS A 236 11.10 -14.42 33.27
CA CYS A 236 11.37 -13.98 34.65
C CYS A 236 10.73 -14.97 35.62
N GLU A 237 11.44 -15.32 36.69
CA GLU A 237 10.90 -16.13 37.81
C GLU A 237 10.08 -15.31 38.83
N CYS A 238 9.90 -14.01 38.59
CA CYS A 238 9.33 -13.04 39.53
C CYS A 238 7.83 -12.74 39.30
N PHE A 239 7.23 -11.90 40.14
CA PHE A 239 5.83 -11.41 40.06
C PHE A 239 5.38 -10.90 38.67
N ARG A 240 6.34 -10.55 37.79
CA ARG A 240 6.12 -10.13 36.40
C ARG A 240 5.67 -11.27 35.49
N ARG A 241 5.83 -12.52 35.92
CA ARG A 241 5.53 -13.71 35.12
C ARG A 241 4.09 -13.71 34.62
N VAL A 242 3.12 -13.32 35.45
CA VAL A 242 1.69 -13.34 35.08
C VAL A 242 1.41 -12.40 33.90
N ILE A 243 1.77 -11.11 34.02
CA ILE A 243 1.53 -10.12 32.95
C ILE A 243 2.30 -10.46 31.69
N ARG A 244 3.54 -10.96 31.81
CA ARG A 244 4.33 -11.34 30.63
C ARG A 244 3.77 -12.56 29.90
N LEU A 245 3.24 -13.55 30.63
CA LEU A 245 2.55 -14.68 30.03
C LEU A 245 1.29 -14.22 29.30
N GLU A 246 0.47 -13.41 29.95
CA GLU A 246 -0.75 -12.85 29.35
C GLU A 246 -0.44 -11.99 28.11
N LEU A 247 0.63 -11.17 28.16
CA LEU A 247 1.12 -10.42 27.01
C LEU A 247 1.51 -11.35 25.87
N LYS A 248 2.31 -12.38 26.14
CA LYS A 248 2.75 -13.35 25.13
C LYS A 248 1.57 -14.10 24.50
N GLU A 249 0.61 -14.54 25.31
CA GLU A 249 -0.61 -15.20 24.85
C GLU A 249 -1.47 -14.28 24.00
N SER A 250 -1.64 -13.02 24.40
CA SER A 250 -2.40 -12.02 23.63
C SER A 250 -1.77 -11.76 22.26
N ILE A 251 -0.44 -11.67 22.18
CA ILE A 251 0.29 -11.48 20.93
C ILE A 251 0.16 -12.73 20.06
N LEU A 252 0.31 -13.93 20.64
CA LEU A 252 0.19 -15.19 19.91
C LEU A 252 -1.21 -15.35 19.32
N LYS A 253 -2.27 -14.99 20.07
CA LYS A 253 -3.64 -15.00 19.57
C LYS A 253 -3.79 -14.09 18.34
N CYS A 254 -3.33 -12.84 18.41
CA CYS A 254 -3.36 -11.91 17.27
C CYS A 254 -2.63 -12.49 16.04
N LEU A 255 -1.45 -13.08 16.24
CA LEU A 255 -0.65 -13.65 15.16
C LEU A 255 -1.32 -14.87 14.54
N ASN A 256 -1.93 -15.73 15.34
CA ASN A 256 -2.64 -16.91 14.84
C ASN A 256 -3.86 -16.50 14.00
N LEU A 257 -4.63 -15.49 14.43
CA LEU A 257 -5.74 -14.96 13.62
C LEU A 257 -5.26 -14.39 12.28
N LYS A 258 -4.14 -13.66 12.27
CA LYS A 258 -3.54 -13.15 11.04
C LYS A 258 -3.00 -14.26 10.14
N LYS A 259 -2.43 -15.33 10.68
CA LYS A 259 -2.05 -16.51 9.89
C LYS A 259 -3.29 -17.18 9.28
N ARG A 260 -4.39 -17.31 10.02
CA ARG A 260 -5.64 -17.85 9.47
C ARG A 260 -6.18 -17.00 8.32
N GLU A 261 -6.08 -15.67 8.44
CA GLU A 261 -6.43 -14.73 7.38
C GLU A 261 -5.62 -15.01 6.10
N MET A 262 -4.30 -15.22 6.26
CA MET A 262 -3.42 -15.56 5.13
C MET A 262 -3.77 -16.91 4.48
N LEU A 263 -4.19 -17.91 5.28
CA LEU A 263 -4.68 -19.19 4.74
C LEU A 263 -5.96 -19.00 3.91
N PHE A 264 -6.90 -18.16 4.36
CA PHE A 264 -8.09 -17.82 3.57
C PHE A 264 -7.73 -17.23 2.21
N TYR A 265 -6.78 -16.27 2.17
CA TYR A 265 -6.32 -15.71 0.90
C TYR A 265 -5.66 -16.76 0.01
N LYS A 266 -4.87 -17.69 0.58
CA LYS A 266 -4.22 -18.77 -0.17
C LYS A 266 -5.25 -19.71 -0.79
N ASP A 267 -6.24 -20.16 -0.02
CA ASP A 267 -7.30 -21.07 -0.50
C ASP A 267 -8.14 -20.40 -1.59
N ARG A 268 -8.46 -19.12 -1.40
CA ARG A 268 -9.19 -18.33 -2.40
C ARG A 268 -8.38 -18.09 -3.66
N LEU A 269 -7.09 -17.79 -3.55
CA LEU A 269 -6.20 -17.59 -4.69
C LEU A 269 -6.16 -18.83 -5.58
N ASN A 270 -6.09 -20.03 -4.99
CA ASN A 270 -6.15 -21.29 -5.73
C ASN A 270 -7.47 -21.45 -6.49
N THR A 271 -8.58 -21.06 -5.88
CA THR A 271 -9.91 -21.09 -6.54
C THR A 271 -9.95 -20.16 -7.76
N PHE A 272 -9.43 -18.94 -7.62
CA PHE A 272 -9.34 -17.97 -8.71
C PHE A 272 -8.40 -18.42 -9.83
N LEU A 273 -7.23 -18.96 -9.47
CA LEU A 273 -6.27 -19.51 -10.44
C LEU A 273 -6.90 -20.64 -11.26
N ASN A 274 -7.52 -21.62 -10.62
CA ASN A 274 -8.18 -22.73 -11.30
C ASN A 274 -9.27 -22.26 -12.27
N LEU A 275 -10.10 -21.29 -11.84
CA LEU A 275 -11.11 -20.70 -12.71
C LEU A 275 -10.47 -19.99 -13.91
N TYR A 276 -9.47 -19.14 -13.67
CA TYR A 276 -8.85 -18.33 -14.71
C TYR A 276 -8.11 -19.21 -15.71
N GLU A 277 -7.44 -20.26 -15.27
CA GLU A 277 -6.82 -21.25 -16.14
C GLU A 277 -7.86 -22.00 -16.99
N THR A 278 -8.99 -22.37 -16.40
CA THR A 278 -10.11 -22.99 -17.13
C THR A 278 -10.69 -22.03 -18.17
N LYS A 279 -10.90 -20.76 -17.81
CA LYS A 279 -11.36 -19.72 -18.74
C LYS A 279 -10.35 -19.50 -19.87
N LEU A 280 -9.06 -19.50 -19.55
CA LEU A 280 -8.00 -19.30 -20.54
C LEU A 280 -7.99 -20.39 -21.62
N ALA A 281 -8.28 -21.64 -21.25
CA ALA A 281 -8.34 -22.76 -22.20
C ALA A 281 -9.47 -22.62 -23.24
N GLY A 282 -10.52 -21.85 -22.93
CA GLY A 282 -11.68 -21.63 -23.80
C GLY A 282 -11.64 -20.33 -24.61
N ILE A 283 -10.58 -19.53 -24.50
CA ILE A 283 -10.45 -18.23 -25.18
C ILE A 283 -9.50 -18.37 -26.38
N GLU A 284 -9.99 -18.07 -27.59
CA GLU A 284 -9.17 -17.95 -28.79
C GLU A 284 -8.17 -16.77 -28.70
N GLU A 285 -7.15 -16.78 -29.57
CA GLU A 285 -6.14 -15.71 -29.68
C GLU A 285 -6.78 -14.32 -29.71
N SER A 286 -6.68 -13.58 -28.60
CA SER A 286 -7.37 -12.31 -28.41
C SER A 286 -6.72 -11.49 -27.30
N GLU A 287 -7.01 -10.19 -27.26
CA GLU A 287 -6.60 -9.30 -26.17
C GLU A 287 -6.98 -9.86 -24.78
N ALA A 288 -8.18 -10.45 -24.68
CA ALA A 288 -8.68 -11.07 -23.46
C ALA A 288 -7.78 -12.24 -22.99
N LYS A 289 -7.27 -13.05 -23.94
CA LYS A 289 -6.32 -14.14 -23.66
C LYS A 289 -5.04 -13.59 -23.02
N CYS A 290 -4.43 -12.56 -23.59
CA CYS A 290 -3.19 -11.98 -23.06
C CYS A 290 -3.39 -11.36 -21.66
N ARG A 291 -4.49 -10.63 -21.46
CA ARG A 291 -4.82 -10.04 -20.14
C ARG A 291 -5.01 -11.10 -19.08
N LEU A 292 -5.74 -12.17 -19.41
CA LEU A 292 -5.98 -13.29 -18.50
C LEU A 292 -4.69 -14.05 -18.19
N GLN A 293 -3.85 -14.32 -19.20
CA GLN A 293 -2.54 -14.95 -19.02
C GLN A 293 -1.65 -14.16 -18.06
N ASN A 294 -1.55 -12.85 -18.26
CA ASN A 294 -0.74 -12.00 -17.39
C ASN A 294 -1.33 -11.91 -15.97
N THR A 295 -2.66 -11.93 -15.84
CA THR A 295 -3.31 -11.99 -14.53
C THR A 295 -2.97 -13.29 -13.81
N ILE A 296 -3.10 -14.44 -14.49
CA ILE A 296 -2.69 -15.74 -13.96
C ILE A 296 -1.22 -15.73 -13.57
N TYR A 297 -0.34 -15.22 -14.42
CA TYR A 297 1.10 -15.10 -14.14
C TYR A 297 1.37 -14.34 -12.83
N LYS A 298 0.79 -13.14 -12.67
CA LYS A 298 0.93 -12.34 -11.45
C LYS A 298 0.33 -13.01 -10.22
N LEU A 299 -0.80 -13.71 -10.37
CA LEU A 299 -1.42 -14.46 -9.28
C LEU A 299 -0.56 -15.67 -8.86
N LYS A 300 0.11 -16.34 -9.80
CA LYS A 300 1.10 -17.38 -9.50
C LYS A 300 2.32 -16.83 -8.76
N GLU A 301 2.85 -15.68 -9.19
CA GLU A 301 3.94 -15.02 -8.43
C GLU A 301 3.53 -14.70 -6.98
N ILE A 302 2.27 -14.32 -6.75
CA ILE A 302 1.73 -14.11 -5.40
C ILE A 302 1.62 -15.45 -4.66
N GLN A 303 1.12 -16.50 -5.31
CA GLN A 303 0.98 -17.85 -4.74
C GLN A 303 2.33 -18.42 -4.29
N ASP A 304 3.39 -18.23 -5.09
CA ASP A 304 4.75 -18.67 -4.79
C ASP A 304 5.28 -17.95 -3.54
N LYS A 305 5.13 -16.62 -3.49
CA LYS A 305 5.52 -15.81 -2.32
C LYS A 305 4.79 -16.22 -1.04
N LEU A 306 3.51 -16.58 -1.14
CA LEU A 306 2.73 -17.09 0.00
C LEU A 306 3.12 -18.52 0.40
N SER A 307 3.78 -19.27 -0.49
CA SER A 307 4.21 -20.65 -0.25
C SER A 307 5.63 -20.73 0.33
N ASP A 308 6.50 -19.76 0.08
CA ASP A 308 7.87 -19.73 0.60
C ASP A 308 7.95 -19.49 2.13
N GLY A 309 6.95 -18.86 2.75
CA GLY A 309 6.88 -18.59 4.20
C GLY A 309 6.54 -19.80 5.09
N THR A 310 6.83 -21.03 4.65
CA THR A 310 6.20 -22.27 5.14
C THR A 310 6.55 -22.74 6.55
N LYS A 311 7.57 -22.18 7.21
CA LYS A 311 8.12 -22.80 8.44
C LYS A 311 7.27 -22.65 9.71
N ASN A 312 6.24 -21.79 9.74
CA ASN A 312 5.47 -21.50 10.97
C ASN A 312 3.95 -21.33 10.77
N TRP A 313 3.35 -22.02 9.81
CA TRP A 313 1.88 -21.98 9.63
C TRP A 313 1.13 -22.68 10.77
N LEU A 314 -0.17 -22.40 10.85
CA LEU A 314 -1.09 -23.08 11.75
C LEU A 314 -1.20 -24.56 11.35
N SER A 315 -1.26 -25.44 12.35
CA SER A 315 -1.69 -26.82 12.17
C SER A 315 -3.18 -26.91 11.83
N SER A 316 -3.63 -28.08 11.33
CA SER A 316 -5.05 -28.31 11.04
C SER A 316 -5.92 -28.11 12.28
N GLU A 317 -5.48 -28.63 13.44
CA GLU A 317 -6.21 -28.48 14.70
C GLU A 317 -6.35 -27.01 15.12
N GLU A 318 -5.30 -26.20 14.96
CA GLU A 318 -5.36 -24.76 15.25
C GLU A 318 -6.30 -24.01 14.29
N VAL A 319 -6.36 -24.42 13.02
CA VAL A 319 -7.31 -23.86 12.04
C VAL A 319 -8.75 -24.18 12.45
N ASP A 320 -9.03 -25.45 12.76
CA ASP A 320 -10.37 -25.91 13.16
C ASP A 320 -10.86 -25.17 14.41
N LEU A 321 -10.00 -24.95 15.40
CA LEU A 321 -10.34 -24.19 16.60
C LEU A 321 -10.70 -22.74 16.30
N ILE A 322 -9.96 -22.08 15.40
CA ILE A 322 -10.25 -20.69 15.00
C ILE A 322 -11.56 -20.64 14.21
N ASP A 323 -11.79 -21.58 13.31
CA ASP A 323 -12.99 -21.62 12.46
C ASP A 323 -14.25 -21.88 13.31
N LEU A 324 -14.18 -22.76 14.31
CA LEU A 324 -15.26 -22.92 15.30
C LEU A 324 -15.52 -21.64 16.10
N GLU A 325 -14.48 -20.88 16.48
CA GLU A 325 -14.65 -19.58 17.16
C GLU A 325 -15.28 -18.53 16.23
N ILE A 326 -14.93 -18.53 14.94
CA ILE A 326 -15.55 -17.68 13.90
C ILE A 326 -17.05 -17.98 13.78
N GLU A 327 -17.42 -19.25 13.64
CA GLU A 327 -18.81 -19.68 13.54
C GLU A 327 -19.63 -19.29 14.77
N GLY A 328 -19.11 -19.59 15.96
CA GLY A 328 -19.78 -19.26 17.22
C GLY A 328 -19.99 -17.75 17.42
N LYS A 329 -19.00 -16.94 17.06
CA LYS A 329 -19.10 -15.47 17.13
C LYS A 329 -20.10 -14.92 16.12
N MET A 330 -20.07 -15.39 14.87
CA MET A 330 -21.00 -14.94 13.85
C MET A 330 -22.44 -15.25 14.25
N LEU A 331 -22.71 -16.48 14.70
CA LEU A 331 -24.03 -16.90 15.15
C LEU A 331 -24.53 -16.02 16.30
N LYS A 332 -23.66 -15.69 17.26
CA LYS A 332 -24.00 -14.82 18.38
C LYS A 332 -24.37 -13.40 17.90
N LEU A 333 -23.54 -12.80 17.05
CA LEU A 333 -23.79 -11.45 16.50
C LEU A 333 -25.08 -11.39 15.71
N GLU A 334 -25.32 -12.39 14.87
CA GLU A 334 -26.52 -12.48 14.06
C GLU A 334 -27.78 -12.59 14.94
N ASN A 335 -27.76 -13.46 15.96
CA ASN A 335 -28.88 -13.63 16.88
C ASN A 335 -29.16 -12.35 17.69
N GLU A 336 -28.12 -11.71 18.21
CA GLU A 336 -28.26 -10.44 18.95
C GLU A 336 -28.85 -9.33 18.08
N TYR A 337 -28.48 -9.28 16.81
CA TYR A 337 -29.03 -8.33 15.86
C TYR A 337 -30.49 -8.65 15.50
N ARG A 338 -30.80 -9.92 15.18
CA ARG A 338 -32.16 -10.39 14.88
C ARG A 338 -33.13 -10.05 16.01
N LEU A 339 -32.74 -10.23 17.28
CA LEU A 339 -33.56 -9.91 18.45
C LEU A 339 -33.92 -8.41 18.57
N LYS A 340 -33.05 -7.52 18.09
CA LYS A 340 -33.24 -6.07 18.13
C LYS A 340 -33.87 -5.51 16.86
N SER A 341 -33.88 -6.30 15.78
CA SER A 341 -34.36 -5.86 14.47
C SER A 341 -35.88 -5.83 14.39
N PHE A 342 -36.43 -4.80 13.74
CA PHE A 342 -37.85 -4.76 13.39
C PHE A 342 -38.16 -5.69 12.19
N ILE A 343 -37.14 -6.08 11.42
CA ILE A 343 -37.26 -7.01 10.28
C ILE A 343 -37.27 -8.43 10.85
N GLN A 344 -38.37 -9.15 10.62
CA GLN A 344 -38.57 -10.52 11.14
C GLN A 344 -38.34 -11.62 10.09
N VAL A 345 -38.34 -11.26 8.80
CA VAL A 345 -38.16 -12.19 7.68
C VAL A 345 -37.03 -11.70 6.80
N GLU A 346 -36.06 -12.58 6.54
CA GLU A 346 -34.93 -12.31 5.66
C GLU A 346 -35.35 -12.50 4.20
N GLN A 347 -35.54 -11.40 3.48
CA GLN A 347 -35.86 -11.44 2.05
C GLN A 347 -34.60 -11.62 1.18
N VAL A 348 -33.45 -11.19 1.68
CA VAL A 348 -32.14 -11.30 1.02
C VAL A 348 -31.25 -12.10 1.94
N ASP A 349 -30.82 -13.27 1.47
CA ASP A 349 -29.94 -14.15 2.24
C ASP A 349 -28.65 -13.42 2.66
N GLY A 350 -28.21 -13.67 3.89
CA GLY A 350 -27.04 -13.02 4.50
C GLY A 350 -27.26 -11.58 4.98
N TYR A 351 -28.45 -10.99 4.85
CA TYR A 351 -28.71 -9.62 5.30
C TYR A 351 -28.42 -9.43 6.80
N PHE A 352 -28.90 -10.32 7.67
CA PHE A 352 -28.68 -10.16 9.11
C PHE A 352 -27.22 -10.34 9.50
N LYS A 353 -26.51 -11.26 8.85
CA LYS A 353 -25.07 -11.44 9.01
C LYS A 353 -24.31 -10.19 8.56
N TYR A 354 -24.66 -9.61 7.41
CA TYR A 354 -24.05 -8.39 6.91
C TYR A 354 -24.24 -7.24 7.89
N ARG A 355 -25.48 -6.97 8.31
CA ARG A 355 -25.79 -5.84 9.21
C ARG A 355 -25.10 -5.98 10.57
N SER A 356 -25.16 -7.16 11.17
CA SER A 356 -24.49 -7.44 12.45
C SER A 356 -22.96 -7.30 12.35
N LEU A 357 -22.35 -7.75 11.24
CA LEU A 357 -20.91 -7.58 11.01
C LEU A 357 -20.49 -6.13 10.78
N ILE A 358 -21.29 -5.33 10.08
CA ILE A 358 -21.03 -3.90 9.91
C ILE A 358 -21.03 -3.17 11.26
N GLU A 359 -21.99 -3.49 12.15
CA GLU A 359 -22.03 -2.94 13.51
C GLU A 359 -20.83 -3.40 14.34
N GLU A 360 -20.47 -4.69 14.26
CA GLU A 360 -19.31 -5.24 14.97
C GLU A 360 -17.98 -4.65 14.47
N LEU A 361 -17.80 -4.48 13.17
CA LEU A 361 -16.62 -3.86 12.58
C LEU A 361 -16.39 -2.45 13.12
N LYS A 362 -17.45 -1.63 13.13
CA LYS A 362 -17.39 -0.27 13.64
C LYS A 362 -17.07 -0.25 15.13
N ALA A 363 -17.77 -1.06 15.92
CA ALA A 363 -17.55 -1.14 17.37
C ALA A 363 -16.14 -1.63 17.71
N ALA A 364 -15.62 -2.63 17.00
CA ALA A 364 -14.28 -3.16 17.20
C ALA A 364 -13.19 -2.16 16.77
N ASP A 365 -13.40 -1.40 15.70
CA ASP A 365 -12.46 -0.35 15.26
C ASP A 365 -12.41 0.83 16.24
N ASP A 366 -13.57 1.29 16.72
CA ASP A 366 -13.66 2.34 17.74
C ASP A 366 -12.98 1.90 19.05
N GLU A 367 -13.23 0.66 19.50
CA GLU A 367 -12.54 0.08 20.67
C GLU A 367 -11.02 0.01 20.45
N GLN A 368 -10.56 -0.37 19.26
CA GLN A 368 -9.13 -0.44 18.95
C GLN A 368 -8.49 0.95 18.94
N LYS A 369 -9.15 1.96 18.35
CA LYS A 369 -8.68 3.35 18.33
C LYS A 369 -8.53 3.89 19.75
N GLU A 370 -9.54 3.67 20.59
CA GLU A 370 -9.50 4.10 21.99
C GLU A 370 -8.42 3.38 22.81
N ALA A 371 -8.26 2.07 22.63
CA ALA A 371 -7.19 1.31 23.29
C ALA A 371 -5.80 1.81 22.88
N LYS A 372 -5.58 2.07 21.58
CA LYS A 372 -4.32 2.62 21.07
C LYS A 372 -4.02 3.99 21.65
N LYS A 373 -5.02 4.87 21.74
CA LYS A 373 -4.87 6.20 22.34
C LYS A 373 -4.39 6.10 23.79
N LYS A 374 -5.04 5.26 24.61
CA LYS A 374 -4.62 5.02 26.00
C LYS A 374 -3.21 4.44 26.10
N TRP A 375 -2.86 3.51 25.21
CA TRP A 375 -1.52 2.96 25.14
C TRP A 375 -0.46 4.02 24.82
N GLU A 376 -0.71 4.90 23.86
CA GLU A 376 0.19 5.99 23.50
C GLU A 376 0.38 7.00 24.64
N GLU A 377 -0.71 7.35 25.34
CA GLU A 377 -0.68 8.21 26.52
C GLU A 377 0.17 7.58 27.64
N THR A 378 -0.13 6.34 28.03
CA THR A 378 0.64 5.62 29.06
C THR A 378 2.10 5.41 28.64
N ARG A 379 2.37 5.15 27.35
CA ARG A 379 3.74 5.01 26.85
C ARG A 379 4.53 6.31 27.00
N LYS A 380 3.92 7.46 26.72
CA LYS A 380 4.55 8.78 26.89
C LYS A 380 4.82 9.08 28.35
N GLU A 381 3.88 8.78 29.25
CA GLU A 381 4.04 8.93 30.69
C GLU A 381 5.24 8.12 31.21
N VAL A 382 5.34 6.84 30.82
CA VAL A 382 6.46 5.98 31.24
C VAL A 382 7.79 6.43 30.64
N GLU A 383 7.79 6.92 29.41
CA GLU A 383 8.99 7.49 28.79
C GLU A 383 9.47 8.76 29.51
N ASN A 384 8.54 9.62 29.92
CA ASN A 384 8.86 10.81 30.72
C ASN A 384 9.39 10.41 32.09
N TYR A 385 8.76 9.45 32.76
CA TYR A 385 9.24 8.90 34.03
C TYR A 385 10.68 8.39 33.93
N LYS A 386 11.00 7.63 32.86
CA LYS A 386 12.36 7.12 32.62
C LYS A 386 13.38 8.26 32.45
N LYS A 387 13.02 9.31 31.71
CA LYS A 387 13.88 10.49 31.52
C LYS A 387 14.09 11.26 32.82
N GLU A 388 13.02 11.51 33.57
CA GLU A 388 13.08 12.20 34.87
C GLU A 388 14.01 11.47 35.84
N HIS A 389 13.98 10.13 35.88
CA HIS A 389 14.78 9.34 36.81
C HIS A 389 16.14 8.90 36.25
N GLN A 390 16.50 9.32 35.03
CA GLN A 390 17.76 8.93 34.39
C GLN A 390 18.99 9.42 35.18
N HIS A 391 18.90 10.62 35.77
CA HIS A 391 19.98 11.18 36.58
C HIS A 391 20.28 10.32 37.82
N ASN A 392 19.26 9.72 38.46
CA ASN A 392 19.45 8.85 39.62
C ASN A 392 20.30 7.61 39.27
N PHE A 393 20.14 7.04 38.08
CA PHE A 393 20.99 5.93 37.61
C PHE A 393 22.43 6.39 37.35
N GLU A 394 22.62 7.59 36.80
CA GLU A 394 23.95 8.16 36.58
C GLU A 394 24.65 8.47 37.93
N ASP A 395 23.91 8.98 38.92
CA ASP A 395 24.42 9.25 40.26
C ASP A 395 24.87 7.96 40.96
N LEU A 396 24.09 6.88 40.87
CA LEU A 396 24.49 5.58 41.42
C LEU A 396 25.72 5.01 40.72
N LYS A 397 25.82 5.16 39.39
CA LYS A 397 26.99 4.74 38.62
C LYS A 397 28.24 5.54 38.99
N ASN A 398 28.10 6.85 39.18
CA ASN A 398 29.16 7.73 39.66
C ASN A 398 29.59 7.38 41.09
N ALA A 399 28.63 7.07 41.97
CA ALA A 399 28.90 6.61 43.33
C ALA A 399 29.69 5.29 43.34
N MET A 400 29.30 4.32 42.50
CA MET A 400 30.02 3.05 42.35
C MET A 400 31.46 3.27 41.88
N THR A 401 31.64 4.11 40.84
CA THR A 401 32.96 4.45 40.30
C THR A 401 33.83 5.16 41.35
N SER A 402 33.24 6.01 42.19
CA SER A 402 33.93 6.70 43.27
C SER A 402 34.36 5.73 44.37
N LEU A 403 33.50 4.79 44.76
CA LEU A 403 33.82 3.74 45.74
C LEU A 403 35.00 2.90 45.26
N GLU A 404 34.97 2.42 44.02
CA GLU A 404 36.05 1.61 43.43
C GLU A 404 37.40 2.35 43.44
N LYS A 405 37.41 3.65 43.10
CA LYS A 405 38.63 4.48 43.11
C LYS A 405 39.25 4.61 44.51
N HIS A 406 38.43 4.61 45.56
CA HIS A 406 38.88 4.80 46.95
C HIS A 406 38.97 3.49 47.73
N LYS A 407 38.89 2.32 47.07
CA LYS A 407 38.90 1.00 47.72
C LYS A 407 40.08 0.80 48.69
N SER A 408 41.27 1.28 48.33
CA SER A 408 42.48 1.16 49.17
C SER A 408 42.45 2.01 50.45
N SER A 409 41.53 2.97 50.54
CA SER A 409 41.43 3.94 51.64
C SER A 409 40.27 3.66 52.60
N ILE A 410 39.47 2.61 52.33
CA ILE A 410 38.27 2.26 53.08
C ILE A 410 38.49 0.88 53.74
N PRO A 411 38.15 0.69 55.03
CA PRO A 411 38.17 -0.63 55.65
C PRO A 411 37.32 -1.63 54.87
N GLU A 412 37.83 -2.84 54.63
CA GLU A 412 37.22 -3.84 53.73
C GLU A 412 35.74 -4.09 54.01
N LYS A 413 35.37 -4.32 55.28
CA LYS A 413 33.98 -4.54 55.70
C LYS A 413 33.06 -3.33 55.45
N GLU A 414 33.61 -2.11 55.54
CA GLU A 414 32.86 -0.89 55.26
C GLU A 414 32.69 -0.66 53.76
N PHE A 415 33.71 -1.03 52.97
CA PHE A 415 33.64 -1.02 51.51
C PHE A 415 32.56 -1.99 51.00
N GLU A 416 32.55 -3.24 51.49
CA GLU A 416 31.54 -4.26 51.14
C GLU A 416 30.11 -3.77 51.42
N ASN A 417 29.85 -3.25 52.62
CA ASN A 417 28.54 -2.72 52.98
C ASN A 417 28.11 -1.57 52.07
N ARG A 418 29.04 -0.67 51.70
CA ARG A 418 28.73 0.48 50.83
C ARG A 418 28.40 0.06 49.40
N ILE A 419 29.08 -0.95 48.86
CA ILE A 419 28.75 -1.55 47.56
C ILE A 419 27.34 -2.16 47.62
N GLU A 420 27.06 -2.95 48.66
CA GLU A 420 25.74 -3.57 48.84
C GLU A 420 24.61 -2.54 48.87
N TYR A 421 24.79 -1.41 49.58
CA TYR A 421 23.80 -0.34 49.58
C TYR A 421 23.55 0.23 48.18
N VAL A 422 24.61 0.53 47.40
CA VAL A 422 24.47 1.07 46.05
C VAL A 422 23.75 0.07 45.14
N GLU A 423 24.07 -1.23 45.25
CA GLU A 423 23.39 -2.29 44.50
C GLU A 423 21.92 -2.44 44.89
N GLN A 424 21.60 -2.38 46.18
CA GLN A 424 20.21 -2.42 46.67
C GLN A 424 19.40 -1.24 46.13
N TYR A 425 19.93 0.00 46.21
CA TYR A 425 19.26 1.17 45.65
C TYR A 425 19.11 1.09 44.13
N HIS A 426 20.10 0.57 43.42
CA HIS A 426 20.01 0.35 41.98
C HIS A 426 18.90 -0.65 41.63
N GLU A 427 18.75 -1.72 42.40
CA GLU A 427 17.69 -2.71 42.19
C GLU A 427 16.30 -2.13 42.51
N ILE A 428 16.16 -1.30 43.53
CA ILE A 428 14.89 -0.60 43.84
C ILE A 428 14.47 0.28 42.66
N LEU A 429 15.34 1.14 42.14
CA LEU A 429 15.02 2.00 40.99
C LEU A 429 14.66 1.18 39.74
N ARG A 430 15.33 0.03 39.54
CA ARG A 430 15.00 -0.89 38.46
C ARG A 430 13.61 -1.49 38.63
N GLN A 431 13.22 -1.85 39.86
CA GLN A 431 11.89 -2.33 40.21
C GLN A 431 10.80 -1.28 39.93
N ASP A 432 11.07 -0.01 40.24
CA ASP A 432 10.13 1.07 39.93
C ASP A 432 9.96 1.27 38.42
N GLN A 433 11.06 1.31 37.64
CA GLN A 433 10.99 1.37 36.18
C GLN A 433 10.21 0.20 35.57
N TRP A 434 10.37 -0.99 36.16
CA TRP A 434 9.62 -2.17 35.73
C TRP A 434 8.15 -2.10 36.09
N ALA A 435 7.79 -1.58 37.27
CA ALA A 435 6.40 -1.37 37.66
C ALA A 435 5.68 -0.38 36.72
N GLU A 436 6.38 0.68 36.30
CA GLU A 436 5.91 1.61 35.29
C GLU A 436 5.75 0.94 33.92
N GLN A 437 6.75 0.17 33.47
CA GLN A 437 6.67 -0.58 32.22
C GLN A 437 5.50 -1.58 32.19
N MET A 438 5.15 -2.19 33.32
CA MET A 438 4.00 -3.08 33.42
C MET A 438 2.66 -2.37 33.14
N LYS A 439 2.55 -1.06 33.37
CA LYS A 439 1.37 -0.29 32.95
C LYS A 439 1.25 -0.28 31.43
N VAL A 440 2.36 -0.08 30.71
CA VAL A 440 2.40 -0.18 29.25
C VAL A 440 2.05 -1.58 28.79
N ASP A 441 2.62 -2.62 29.40
CA ASP A 441 2.35 -4.02 29.03
C ASP A 441 0.86 -4.36 29.16
N LYS A 442 0.19 -3.90 30.23
CA LYS A 442 -1.28 -4.02 30.39
C LYS A 442 -2.04 -3.32 29.27
N ARG A 443 -1.63 -2.10 28.89
CA ARG A 443 -2.24 -1.40 27.74
C ARG A 443 -2.02 -2.13 26.43
N VAL A 444 -0.87 -2.77 26.23
CA VAL A 444 -0.62 -3.59 25.03
C VAL A 444 -1.55 -4.80 25.01
N ILE A 445 -1.80 -5.46 26.15
CA ILE A 445 -2.78 -6.56 26.25
C ILE A 445 -4.18 -6.07 25.85
N GLU A 446 -4.61 -4.91 26.35
CA GLU A 446 -5.90 -4.29 25.98
C GLU A 446 -5.97 -3.99 24.47
N CYS A 447 -4.91 -3.40 23.90
CA CYS A 447 -4.80 -3.18 22.45
C CYS A 447 -4.89 -4.47 21.65
N ASN A 448 -4.20 -5.54 22.09
CA ASN A 448 -4.21 -6.84 21.43
C ASN A 448 -5.59 -7.50 21.51
N ARG A 449 -6.31 -7.33 22.63
CA ARG A 449 -7.68 -7.82 22.78
C ARG A 449 -8.63 -7.13 21.81
N ALA A 450 -8.59 -5.79 21.74
CA ALA A 450 -9.40 -5.02 20.80
C ALA A 450 -9.03 -5.35 19.33
N PHE A 451 -7.74 -5.49 19.04
CA PHE A 451 -7.28 -5.90 17.71
C PHE A 451 -7.71 -7.32 17.34
N SER A 452 -7.67 -8.27 18.27
CA SER A 452 -8.15 -9.65 18.05
C SER A 452 -9.64 -9.65 17.71
N ARG A 453 -10.45 -8.84 18.41
CA ARG A 453 -11.87 -8.67 18.11
C ARG A 453 -12.08 -8.20 16.66
N LYS A 454 -11.35 -7.18 16.23
CA LYS A 454 -11.35 -6.72 14.84
C LYS A 454 -10.92 -7.81 13.86
N CYS A 455 -9.85 -8.55 14.16
CA CYS A 455 -9.40 -9.66 13.30
C CYS A 455 -10.47 -10.75 13.13
N PHE A 456 -11.23 -11.07 14.17
CA PHE A 456 -12.36 -12.00 14.03
C PHE A 456 -13.44 -11.45 13.10
N ALA A 457 -13.78 -10.17 13.18
CA ALA A 457 -14.74 -9.55 12.25
C ALA A 457 -14.26 -9.66 10.80
N GLU A 458 -12.97 -9.40 10.54
CA GLU A 458 -12.36 -9.59 9.22
C GLU A 458 -12.42 -11.05 8.75
N LEU A 459 -12.10 -12.01 9.62
CA LEU A 459 -12.18 -13.43 9.29
C LEU A 459 -13.62 -13.89 9.03
N MET A 460 -14.60 -13.36 9.77
CA MET A 460 -16.02 -13.61 9.52
C MET A 460 -16.44 -13.09 8.13
N ILE A 461 -15.93 -11.93 7.70
CA ILE A 461 -16.18 -11.41 6.34
C ILE A 461 -15.58 -12.34 5.29
N LEU A 462 -14.33 -12.77 5.45
CA LEU A 462 -13.70 -13.70 4.50
C LEU A 462 -14.43 -15.05 4.41
N ASN A 463 -15.00 -15.52 5.52
CA ASN A 463 -15.72 -16.78 5.58
C ASN A 463 -17.14 -16.69 4.99
N TYR A 464 -17.93 -15.69 5.38
CA TYR A 464 -19.35 -15.60 5.03
C TYR A 464 -19.64 -14.70 3.81
N PHE A 465 -18.77 -13.73 3.52
CA PHE A 465 -18.91 -12.79 2.41
C PHE A 465 -17.62 -12.74 1.57
N PRO A 466 -17.14 -13.88 1.06
CA PRO A 466 -15.96 -13.89 0.20
C PRO A 466 -16.20 -13.09 -1.08
N ILE A 467 -15.11 -12.57 -1.68
CA ILE A 467 -15.19 -12.00 -3.03
C ILE A 467 -15.78 -13.06 -3.97
N PRO A 468 -16.89 -12.73 -4.66
CA PRO A 468 -17.52 -13.67 -5.54
C PRO A 468 -16.64 -13.91 -6.76
N VAL A 469 -16.62 -15.17 -7.20
CA VAL A 469 -15.88 -15.62 -8.37
C VAL A 469 -16.66 -15.30 -9.67
N ASP A 470 -17.96 -15.04 -9.53
CA ASP A 470 -18.91 -14.68 -10.59
C ASP A 470 -19.59 -13.34 -10.28
N SER A 471 -19.76 -12.49 -11.29
CA SER A 471 -20.37 -11.16 -11.17
C SER A 471 -21.89 -11.18 -11.02
N GLU A 472 -22.56 -12.32 -11.21
CA GLU A 472 -24.01 -12.44 -11.08
C GLU A 472 -24.52 -12.56 -9.62
N ILE A 473 -23.61 -12.70 -8.65
CA ILE A 473 -23.95 -12.83 -7.23
C ILE A 473 -23.87 -11.46 -6.53
N LEU A 474 -24.82 -11.20 -5.62
CA LEU A 474 -24.79 -10.00 -4.77
C LEU A 474 -23.45 -9.93 -4.02
N ASN A 475 -22.66 -8.90 -4.33
CA ASN A 475 -21.31 -8.78 -3.82
C ASN A 475 -21.30 -8.03 -2.48
N TYR A 476 -21.67 -8.72 -1.40
CA TYR A 476 -21.58 -8.17 -0.04
C TYR A 476 -20.16 -7.72 0.30
N PHE A 477 -19.12 -8.36 -0.25
CA PHE A 477 -17.74 -7.92 -0.05
C PHE A 477 -17.51 -6.49 -0.54
N GLU A 478 -18.02 -6.16 -1.73
CA GLU A 478 -17.98 -4.79 -2.28
C GLU A 478 -18.75 -3.79 -1.40
N LEU A 479 -19.96 -4.14 -0.94
CA LEU A 479 -20.73 -3.28 -0.03
C LEU A 479 -20.02 -3.04 1.31
N ILE A 480 -19.36 -4.07 1.85
CA ILE A 480 -18.55 -3.96 3.07
C ILE A 480 -17.32 -3.06 2.79
N ARG A 481 -16.69 -3.20 1.63
CA ARG A 481 -15.54 -2.38 1.21
C ARG A 481 -15.92 -0.91 1.09
N GLU A 482 -17.05 -0.61 0.44
CA GLU A 482 -17.61 0.74 0.33
C GLU A 482 -17.88 1.32 1.72
N PHE A 483 -18.55 0.57 2.60
CA PHE A 483 -18.80 0.99 3.97
C PHE A 483 -17.50 1.33 4.72
N LYS A 484 -16.46 0.49 4.59
CA LYS A 484 -15.16 0.75 5.23
C LYS A 484 -14.52 2.03 4.70
N ASN A 485 -14.57 2.26 3.39
CA ASN A 485 -14.04 3.47 2.76
C ASN A 485 -14.77 4.72 3.28
N ASP A 486 -16.11 4.71 3.29
CA ASP A 486 -16.93 5.83 3.73
C ASP A 486 -16.71 6.18 5.21
N ASN A 487 -16.36 5.19 6.03
CA ASN A 487 -16.15 5.35 7.47
C ASN A 487 -14.67 5.42 7.85
N ASN A 488 -13.74 5.47 6.89
CA ASN A 488 -12.30 5.46 7.12
C ASN A 488 -11.84 4.31 8.05
N LEU A 489 -12.39 3.12 7.83
CA LEU A 489 -12.01 1.90 8.53
C LEU A 489 -10.86 1.25 7.75
N VAL A 490 -9.71 1.04 8.41
CA VAL A 490 -8.50 0.43 7.83
C VAL A 490 -8.55 -1.08 7.92
#